data_AF-A0A527G8X2-F1
#
_entry.id   AF-A0A527G8X2-F1
#
_cell.length_a   1.000
_cell.length_b   1.000
_cell.length_c   1.000
_cell.angle_alpha   90.00
_cell.angle_beta   90.00
_cell.angle_gamma   90.00
#
_symmetry.space_group_name_H-M   'P 1'
#
loop_
_entity.id
_entity.type
_entity.pdbx_description
1 polymer ?
#
loop_
_entity_poly.entity_id
_entity_poly.type
_entity_poly.pdbx_seq_one_letter_code
_entity_poly.pdbx_strand_id
1 'polypeptide(L)' 'GFQRSEYLMEHGMVDMVVSRLEMRETIARLLKMLLKLPEEQKTLEPEILPPAVVAAEARPQA' A
#
# COMPACT_ATOMS: atom_id res chain seq x y z
N GLY A 1 -22.11 -1.90 16.75
CA GLY A 1 -22.61 -1.05 17.85
C GLY A 1 -23.07 0.28 17.27
N PHE A 2 -24.10 0.91 17.84
CA PHE A 2 -24.61 2.19 17.35
C PHE A 2 -23.47 3.23 17.34
N GLN A 3 -23.36 4.01 16.25
CA GLN A 3 -22.30 5.02 15.99
C GLN A 3 -20.86 4.52 15.80
N ARG A 4 -20.63 3.21 15.71
CA ARG A 4 -19.32 2.71 15.27
C ARG A 4 -19.10 3.03 13.79
N SER A 5 -17.85 3.18 13.38
CA SER A 5 -17.44 3.43 11.98
C SER A 5 -18.09 2.45 11.01
N GLU A 6 -18.12 1.16 11.38
CA GLU A 6 -18.68 0.10 10.54
C GLU A 6 -20.20 0.25 10.41
N TYR A 7 -20.88 0.57 11.51
CA TYR A 7 -22.32 0.81 11.51
C TYR A 7 -22.70 2.00 10.63
N LEU A 8 -21.97 3.11 10.71
CA LEU A 8 -22.23 4.31 9.91
C LEU A 8 -22.01 4.05 8.41
N MET A 9 -21.00 3.25 8.07
CA MET A 9 -20.72 2.84 6.70
C MET A 9 -21.83 1.93 6.15
N GLU A 10 -22.27 0.92 6.91
CA GLU A 10 -23.37 0.01 6.52
C GLU A 10 -24.69 0.76 6.26
N HIS A 11 -24.92 1.88 6.93
CA HIS A 11 -26.12 2.71 6.79
C HIS A 11 -25.95 3.88 5.81
N GLY A 12 -24.81 3.96 5.11
CA GLY A 12 -24.56 4.97 4.08
C GLY A 12 -24.35 6.39 4.62
N MET A 13 -24.02 6.54 5.91
CA MET A 13 -23.69 7.85 6.50
C MET A 13 -22.23 8.25 6.26
N VAL A 14 -21.37 7.27 5.94
CA VAL A 14 -19.94 7.46 5.68
C VAL A 14 -19.55 6.62 4.46
N ASP A 15 -18.82 7.22 3.52
CA ASP A 15 -18.42 6.57 2.28
C ASP A 15 -17.31 5.52 2.46
N MET A 16 -16.36 5.76 3.36
CA MET A 16 -15.24 4.85 3.60
C MET A 16 -14.68 4.94 5.02
N VAL A 17 -14.17 3.82 5.52
CA VAL A 17 -13.39 3.73 6.76
C VAL A 17 -11.98 3.31 6.39
N VAL A 18 -10.98 4.10 6.80
CA VAL A 18 -9.59 3.91 6.38
C VAL A 18 -8.66 3.82 7.58
N SER A 19 -7.63 2.99 7.48
CA SER A 19 -6.59 2.91 8.50
C SER A 19 -5.85 4.24 8.65
N ARG A 20 -5.47 4.59 9.88
CA ARG A 20 -4.75 5.84 10.15
C ARG A 20 -3.41 5.91 9.42
N LEU A 21 -2.75 4.77 9.19
CA LEU A 21 -1.48 4.70 8.46
C LEU A 21 -1.64 5.04 6.97
N GLU A 22 -2.80 4.74 6.39
CA GLU A 22 -3.11 4.92 4.97
C GLU A 22 -3.86 6.24 4.69
N MET A 23 -4.24 6.97 5.74
CA MET A 23 -5.06 8.18 5.64
C MET A 23 -4.41 9.25 4.77
N ARG A 24 -3.09 9.48 4.91
CA ARG A 24 -2.38 10.50 4.12
C ARG A 24 -2.45 10.20 2.63
N GLU A 25 -2.22 8.94 2.26
CA GLU A 25 -2.25 8.49 0.88
C GLU A 25 -3.67 8.56 0.30
N THR A 26 -4.66 8.14 1.09
CA THR A 26 -6.06 8.18 0.67
C THR A 26 -6.55 9.59 0.43
N ILE A 27 -6.26 10.53 1.33
CA ILE A 27 -6.61 11.95 1.16
C ILE A 27 -5.91 12.53 -0.07
N ALA A 28 -4.62 12.26 -0.26
CA ALA A 28 -3.88 12.76 -1.42
C ALA A 28 -4.52 12.29 -2.74
N ARG A 29 -4.90 11.02 -2.84
CA ARG A 29 -5.59 10.46 -4.00
C ARG A 29 -6.94 11.12 -4.24
N LEU A 30 -7.77 11.27 -3.20
CA LEU A 30 -9.08 11.93 -3.32
C LEU A 30 -8.93 13.37 -3.80
N LEU A 31 -7.97 14.12 -3.26
CA LEU A 31 -7.72 15.50 -3.69
C LEU A 31 -7.28 15.57 -5.16
N LYS A 32 -6.40 14.66 -5.61
CA LYS A 32 -6.00 14.60 -7.03
C LYS A 32 -7.20 14.41 -7.95
N MET A 33 -8.10 13.47 -7.60
CA MET A 33 -9.33 13.22 -8.36
C MET A 33 -10.27 14.43 -8.36
N LEU A 34 -10.55 15.01 -7.19
CA LEU A 34 -11.49 16.12 -7.05
C LEU A 34 -10.98 17.42 -7.70
N LEU A 35 -9.66 17.62 -7.70
CA LEU A 35 -9.02 18.80 -8.30
C LEU A 35 -8.59 18.57 -9.76
N LYS A 36 -8.87 17.40 -10.34
CA LYS A 36 -8.47 17.02 -11.71
C LYS A 36 -6.96 17.14 -11.96
N LEU A 37 -6.16 16.81 -10.96
CA LEU A 37 -4.71 16.79 -11.06
C LEU A 37 -4.24 15.47 -11.70
N PRO A 38 -3.10 15.48 -12.41
CA PRO A 38 -2.52 14.26 -12.95
C PRO A 38 -2.11 13.28 -11.83
N GLU A 39 -2.44 12.00 -12.01
CA GLU A 39 -2.05 10.92 -11.11
C GLU A 39 -0.56 10.59 -11.30
N GLU A 40 0.30 11.05 -10.38
CA GLU A 40 1.64 10.49 -10.23
C GLU A 40 1.54 9.06 -9.70
N GLN A 41 1.72 8.07 -10.57
CA GLN A 41 1.82 6.66 -10.19
C GLN A 41 3.11 6.45 -9.40
N LYS A 42 2.99 6.04 -8.14
CA LYS A 42 4.13 5.64 -7.33
C LYS A 42 4.65 4.32 -7.89
N THR A 43 5.78 4.38 -8.62
CA THR A 43 6.54 3.17 -8.98
C THR A 43 6.94 2.48 -7.68
N LEU A 44 6.28 1.38 -7.37
CA LEU A 44 6.74 0.47 -6.33
C LEU A 44 8.02 -0.16 -6.88
N GLU A 45 9.17 0.41 -6.53
CA GLU A 45 10.45 -0.21 -6.81
C GLU A 45 10.45 -1.57 -6.11
N PRO A 46 10.62 -2.69 -6.83
CA PRO A 46 10.73 -3.99 -6.19
C PRO A 46 11.98 -3.95 -5.31
N GLU A 47 11.77 -4.14 -4.01
CA GLU A 47 12.84 -4.34 -3.04
C GLU A 47 13.72 -5.48 -3.54
N ILE A 48 14.93 -5.12 -3.99
CA ILE A 48 15.91 -6.04 -4.53
C ILE A 48 16.28 -6.97 -3.37
N LEU A 49 15.71 -8.18 -3.35
CA LEU A 49 16.26 -9.25 -2.53
C LEU A 49 17.72 -9.43 -2.97
N PRO A 50 18.71 -9.32 -2.08
CA PRO A 50 20.07 -9.66 -2.48
C PRO A 50 20.07 -11.13 -2.92
N PRO A 51 20.64 -11.47 -4.09
CA PRO A 51 20.86 -12.86 -4.41
C PRO A 51 21.80 -13.42 -3.36
N ALA A 52 21.34 -14.44 -2.65
CA ALA A 52 22.20 -15.27 -1.82
C ALA A 52 23.40 -15.67 -2.66
N VAL A 53 24.58 -15.23 -2.25
CA VAL A 53 25.87 -15.73 -2.70
C VAL A 53 25.92 -17.23 -2.37
N VAL A 54 25.41 -18.05 -3.28
CA VAL A 54 25.80 -19.46 -3.37
C VAL A 54 27.06 -19.46 -4.21
N ALA A 55 28.17 -19.14 -3.55
CA ALA A 55 29.49 -19.35 -4.12
C ALA A 55 29.60 -20.84 -4.46
N ALA A 56 29.84 -21.13 -5.74
CA ALA A 56 30.50 -22.33 -6.18
C ALA A 56 31.75 -22.54 -5.30
N GLU A 57 32.08 -23.75 -4.90
CA GLU A 57 33.13 -24.50 -5.59
C GLU A 57 33.07 -25.98 -5.19
N ALA A 58 32.98 -26.83 -6.20
CA ALA A 58 33.25 -28.25 -6.09
C ALA A 58 34.73 -28.48 -5.73
N ARG A 59 34.99 -29.34 -4.74
CA ARG A 59 36.29 -29.97 -4.56
C ARG A 59 36.13 -31.48 -4.72
N PRO A 60 36.71 -32.11 -5.75
CA PRO A 60 36.99 -33.54 -5.67
C PRO A 60 38.23 -33.72 -4.77
N GLN A 61 38.10 -34.49 -3.70
CA GLN A 61 39.23 -34.89 -2.86
C GLN A 61 39.84 -36.17 -3.47
N ALA A 62 41.12 -36.07 -3.86
CA ALA A 62 41.96 -37.20 -4.23
C ALA A 62 42.37 -38.01 -3.00
#